data_AF-A0A8T4DTV0-F1
#
_entry.id   AF-A0A8T4DTV0-F1
#
_cell.length_a   1.000
_cell.length_b   1.000
_cell.length_c   1.000
_cell.angle_alpha   90.00
_cell.angle_beta   90.00
_cell.angle_gamma   90.00
#
_symmetry.space_group_name_H-M   'P 1'
#
loop_
_entity.id
_entity.type
_entity.pdbx_description
1 polymer ?
#
loop_
_entity_poly.entity_id
_entity_poly.type
_entity_poly.pdbx_seq_one_letter_code
_entity_poly.pdbx_strand_id
1 'polypeptide(L)'
;MIPFIVGRKKLIKGYYSPSIKSTIIQKLRIGKAFYLLLIFIPISFLLSVFAVDELLVFISSVLAIVPLARIMGYSTKEISLQTNPSVSGLFSATFGNAIELIIAVLSLHAGLIQVVQASIIGSIIGNILLLVGLSIFAGGLRFKTQRFNNQTIAVSSTMLIIVVAGLAIPSFYDVLTPNNPQISLLSSAVAVVMAVIYLAGLVFSLRTHRDLFDASDEIKASQEKPTMSRRLAALILLITIIIVTFESQILVGTIEHAAQAIGLSQIFIGLIVIAIITNIAEISTAVQFSIKNKLDVSIEIGLSGAIQIALFVVPILMLFSQVFHFGFSLVFTPFEILAVILAVLIVNYLSADGRCNWLEGAQLISVYLIIAIAFFFIA
;
A
#
# COMPACT_ATOMS: atom_id res chain seq x y z
N MET A 1 -6.31 -56.35 -37.83
CA MET A 1 -7.14 -57.27 -37.03
C MET A 1 -6.93 -56.92 -35.57
N ILE A 2 -7.91 -56.28 -34.93
CA ILE A 2 -7.92 -55.97 -33.50
C ILE A 2 -8.20 -57.28 -32.74
N PRO A 3 -7.59 -57.47 -31.55
CA PRO A 3 -8.44 -57.85 -30.43
C PRO A 3 -8.24 -56.97 -29.19
N PHE A 4 -9.40 -56.60 -28.67
CA PHE A 4 -9.71 -56.00 -27.39
C PHE A 4 -9.19 -56.86 -26.21
N ILE A 5 -8.55 -56.26 -25.22
CA ILE A 5 -8.51 -56.79 -23.85
C ILE A 5 -8.91 -55.66 -22.88
N VAL A 6 -10.08 -55.82 -22.28
CA VAL A 6 -10.69 -54.93 -21.29
C VAL A 6 -10.14 -55.30 -19.91
N GLY A 7 -9.38 -54.38 -19.30
CA GLY A 7 -9.01 -54.44 -17.88
C GLY A 7 -9.77 -53.38 -17.08
N ARG A 8 -10.92 -53.73 -16.50
CA ARG A 8 -11.63 -52.90 -15.52
C ARG A 8 -10.79 -52.75 -14.24
N LYS A 9 -10.13 -51.60 -14.04
CA LYS A 9 -9.72 -51.15 -12.70
C LYS A 9 -10.81 -50.27 -12.10
N LYS A 10 -11.34 -50.73 -10.96
CA LYS A 10 -12.33 -50.07 -10.10
C LYS A 10 -11.96 -48.59 -9.87
N LEU A 11 -12.82 -47.69 -10.32
CA LEU A 11 -12.86 -46.30 -9.87
C LEU A 11 -13.34 -46.29 -8.41
N ILE A 12 -12.41 -46.14 -7.47
CA ILE A 12 -12.75 -45.85 -6.08
C ILE A 12 -13.25 -44.40 -6.04
N LYS A 13 -14.58 -44.25 -5.95
CA LYS A 13 -15.26 -43.02 -5.57
C LYS A 13 -14.77 -42.59 -4.19
N GLY A 14 -14.21 -41.39 -4.12
CA GLY A 14 -13.80 -40.75 -2.88
C GLY A 14 -13.37 -39.29 -3.08
N TYR A 15 -13.98 -38.58 -4.03
CA TYR A 15 -13.88 -37.12 -4.05
C TYR A 15 -14.84 -36.59 -3.00
N TYR A 16 -14.33 -36.35 -1.79
CA TYR A 16 -14.86 -35.26 -0.99
C TYR A 16 -14.71 -34.01 -1.86
N SER A 17 -15.80 -33.51 -2.44
CA SER A 17 -15.81 -32.16 -2.98
C SER A 17 -15.74 -31.23 -1.77
N PRO A 18 -14.65 -30.48 -1.56
CA PRO A 18 -14.67 -29.45 -0.54
C PRO A 18 -15.79 -28.48 -0.90
N SER A 19 -16.61 -28.09 0.08
CA SER A 19 -17.63 -27.04 -0.12
C SER A 19 -16.98 -25.81 -0.78
N ILE A 20 -17.73 -25.07 -1.60
CA ILE A 20 -17.25 -23.86 -2.28
C ILE A 20 -16.58 -22.90 -1.27
N LYS A 21 -17.12 -22.80 -0.05
CA LYS A 21 -16.55 -22.03 1.08
C LYS A 21 -15.17 -22.54 1.49
N SER A 22 -15.01 -23.84 1.69
CA SER A 22 -13.71 -24.45 2.01
C SER A 22 -12.71 -24.33 0.85
N THR A 23 -13.17 -24.24 -0.40
CA THR A 23 -12.28 -24.06 -1.56
C THR A 23 -11.77 -22.62 -1.70
N ILE A 24 -12.60 -21.60 -1.44
CA ILE A 24 -12.21 -20.19 -1.56
C ILE A 24 -11.30 -19.78 -0.40
N ILE A 25 -11.66 -20.12 0.84
CA ILE A 25 -10.86 -19.84 2.04
C ILE A 25 -9.52 -20.59 1.99
N GLN A 26 -9.47 -21.80 1.45
CA GLN A 26 -8.21 -22.53 1.34
C GLN A 26 -7.33 -22.03 0.17
N LYS A 27 -7.92 -21.34 -0.82
CA LYS A 27 -7.20 -20.70 -1.94
C LYS A 27 -6.62 -19.33 -1.60
N LEU A 28 -7.30 -18.56 -0.75
CA LEU A 28 -6.80 -17.28 -0.27
C LEU A 28 -5.67 -17.55 0.75
N ARG A 29 -4.39 -17.50 0.33
CA ARG A 29 -3.23 -17.73 1.21
C ARG A 29 -2.92 -16.52 2.10
N ILE A 30 -3.94 -15.97 2.76
CA ILE A 30 -3.85 -14.70 3.49
C ILE A 30 -3.33 -14.85 4.93
N GLY A 31 -3.26 -16.07 5.48
CA GLY A 31 -2.73 -16.36 6.82
C GLY A 31 -3.83 -16.44 7.89
N LYS A 32 -3.65 -17.29 8.92
CA LYS A 32 -4.69 -17.58 9.94
C LYS A 32 -5.15 -16.33 10.70
N ALA A 33 -4.24 -15.42 11.01
CA ALA A 33 -4.56 -14.18 11.74
C ALA A 33 -5.53 -13.29 10.96
N PHE A 34 -5.32 -13.10 9.65
CA PHE A 34 -6.20 -12.30 8.81
C PHE A 34 -7.61 -12.91 8.70
N TYR A 35 -7.73 -14.24 8.71
CA TYR A 35 -9.05 -14.88 8.74
C TYR A 35 -9.85 -14.58 9.99
N LEU A 36 -9.19 -14.50 11.15
CA LEU A 36 -9.87 -14.14 12.40
C LEU A 36 -10.40 -12.71 12.34
N LEU A 37 -9.67 -11.80 11.69
CA LEU A 37 -10.09 -10.40 11.58
C LEU A 37 -11.32 -10.18 10.70
N LEU A 38 -11.68 -11.12 9.82
CA LEU A 38 -12.90 -10.98 8.99
C LEU A 38 -14.19 -10.92 9.82
N ILE A 39 -14.16 -11.39 11.07
CA ILE A 39 -15.30 -11.25 11.99
C ILE A 39 -15.59 -9.78 12.32
N PHE A 40 -14.61 -8.89 12.17
CA PHE A 40 -14.82 -7.48 12.45
C PHE A 40 -15.70 -6.77 11.42
N ILE A 41 -15.85 -7.31 10.20
CA ILE A 41 -16.74 -6.75 9.17
C ILE A 41 -18.21 -6.72 9.64
N PRO A 42 -18.83 -7.85 10.06
CA PRO A 42 -20.17 -7.76 10.61
C PRO A 42 -20.21 -7.04 11.97
N ILE A 43 -19.14 -7.04 12.76
CA ILE A 43 -19.11 -6.34 14.06
C ILE A 43 -19.14 -4.83 13.87
N SER A 44 -18.28 -4.26 13.02
CA SER A 44 -18.24 -2.82 12.73
C SER A 44 -19.58 -2.34 12.18
N PHE A 45 -20.16 -3.11 11.26
CA PHE A 45 -21.50 -2.82 10.74
C PHE A 45 -22.57 -2.79 11.84
N LEU A 46 -22.63 -3.82 12.68
CA LEU A 46 -23.63 -3.89 13.75
C LEU A 46 -23.42 -2.76 14.78
N LEU A 47 -22.18 -2.50 15.19
CA LEU A 47 -21.88 -1.40 16.12
C LEU A 47 -22.28 -0.05 15.54
N SER A 48 -22.05 0.17 14.23
CA SER A 48 -22.45 1.38 13.52
C SER A 48 -23.98 1.52 13.45
N VAL A 49 -24.71 0.45 13.12
CA VAL A 49 -26.18 0.48 13.01
C VAL A 49 -26.85 0.70 14.36
N PHE A 50 -26.32 0.11 15.44
CA PHE A 50 -26.85 0.29 16.78
C PHE A 50 -26.37 1.58 17.45
N ALA A 51 -25.61 2.43 16.74
CA ALA A 51 -25.02 3.67 17.26
C ALA A 51 -24.34 3.44 18.63
N VAL A 52 -23.57 2.35 18.72
CA VAL A 52 -22.71 2.10 19.88
C VAL A 52 -21.57 3.12 19.89
N ASP A 53 -20.79 3.14 20.97
CA ASP A 53 -19.58 3.95 21.14
C ASP A 53 -18.73 4.07 19.85
N GLU A 54 -18.49 5.32 19.43
CA GLU A 54 -17.83 5.63 18.16
C GLU A 54 -16.37 5.20 18.12
N LEU A 55 -15.68 5.15 19.26
CA LEU A 55 -14.32 4.63 19.34
C LEU A 55 -14.31 3.11 19.07
N LEU A 56 -15.32 2.37 19.55
CA LEU A 56 -15.46 0.94 19.23
C LEU A 56 -15.81 0.72 17.76
N VAL A 57 -16.64 1.57 17.17
CA VAL A 57 -16.95 1.54 15.72
C VAL A 57 -15.68 1.82 14.91
N PHE A 58 -14.88 2.81 15.32
CA PHE A 58 -13.59 3.12 14.69
C PHE A 58 -12.61 1.93 14.79
N ILE A 59 -12.38 1.39 15.98
CA ILE A 59 -11.44 0.27 16.17
C ILE A 59 -11.90 -0.97 15.38
N SER A 60 -13.20 -1.28 15.40
CA SER A 60 -13.72 -2.43 14.67
C SER A 60 -13.63 -2.27 13.16
N SER A 61 -13.92 -1.08 12.61
CA SER A 61 -13.78 -0.81 11.16
C SER A 61 -12.32 -0.84 10.71
N VAL A 62 -11.38 -0.30 11.51
CA VAL A 62 -9.94 -0.47 11.32
C VAL A 62 -9.56 -1.95 11.20
N LEU A 63 -9.99 -2.77 12.16
CA LEU A 63 -9.70 -4.21 12.17
C LEU A 63 -10.37 -4.97 11.03
N ALA A 64 -11.53 -4.50 10.55
CA ALA A 64 -12.23 -5.06 9.40
C ALA A 64 -11.49 -4.80 8.07
N ILE A 65 -10.85 -3.64 7.92
CA ILE A 65 -10.12 -3.27 6.69
C ILE A 65 -8.82 -4.08 6.52
N VAL A 66 -8.11 -4.41 7.60
CA VAL A 66 -6.84 -5.17 7.56
C VAL A 66 -6.92 -6.47 6.72
N PRO A 67 -7.87 -7.39 6.95
CA PRO A 67 -7.99 -8.59 6.12
C PRO A 67 -8.51 -8.31 4.71
N LEU A 68 -9.31 -7.26 4.52
CA LEU A 68 -9.77 -6.84 3.19
C LEU A 68 -8.61 -6.32 2.33
N ALA A 69 -7.68 -5.55 2.90
CA ALA A 69 -6.44 -5.13 2.26
C ALA A 69 -5.63 -6.33 1.77
N ARG A 70 -5.52 -7.34 2.62
CA ARG A 70 -4.80 -8.57 2.28
C ARG A 70 -5.49 -9.36 1.15
N ILE A 71 -6.82 -9.45 1.16
CA ILE A 71 -7.59 -10.12 0.10
C ILE A 71 -7.48 -9.35 -1.21
N MET A 72 -7.64 -8.02 -1.17
CA MET A 72 -7.53 -7.14 -2.33
C MET A 72 -6.15 -7.28 -2.98
N GLY A 73 -5.06 -7.11 -2.23
CA GLY A 73 -3.70 -7.27 -2.75
C GLY A 73 -3.45 -8.66 -3.34
N TYR A 74 -3.99 -9.72 -2.73
CA TYR A 74 -3.89 -11.08 -3.28
C TYR A 74 -4.67 -11.25 -4.59
N SER A 75 -5.90 -10.72 -4.68
CA SER A 75 -6.69 -10.76 -5.92
C SER A 75 -6.05 -9.94 -7.03
N THR A 76 -5.51 -8.76 -6.72
CA THR A 76 -4.77 -7.91 -7.67
C THR A 76 -3.57 -8.66 -8.24
N LYS A 77 -2.82 -9.34 -7.37
CA LYS A 77 -1.68 -10.18 -7.77
C LYS A 77 -2.07 -11.37 -8.64
N GLU A 78 -3.13 -12.10 -8.29
CA GLU A 78 -3.60 -13.26 -9.06
C GLU A 78 -4.03 -12.87 -10.48
N ILE A 79 -4.65 -11.70 -10.66
CA ILE A 79 -4.98 -11.15 -11.98
C ILE A 79 -3.69 -10.78 -12.72
N SER A 80 -2.77 -10.10 -12.05
CA SER A 80 -1.50 -9.61 -12.60
C SER A 80 -0.64 -10.75 -13.16
N LEU A 81 -0.52 -11.86 -12.42
CA LEU A 81 0.18 -13.09 -12.85
C LEU A 81 -0.40 -13.74 -14.12
N GLN A 82 -1.64 -13.41 -14.48
CA GLN A 82 -2.37 -13.95 -15.64
C GLN A 82 -2.50 -12.91 -16.77
N THR A 83 -1.77 -11.80 -16.70
CA THR A 83 -1.77 -10.72 -17.69
C THR A 83 -0.37 -10.45 -18.22
N ASN A 84 -0.27 -9.69 -19.32
CA ASN A 84 1.03 -9.27 -19.82
C ASN A 84 1.67 -8.23 -18.86
N PRO A 85 3.00 -8.06 -18.87
CA PRO A 85 3.69 -7.17 -17.93
C PRO A 85 3.20 -5.72 -17.95
N SER A 86 2.87 -5.18 -19.13
CA SER A 86 2.37 -3.81 -19.26
C SER A 86 1.01 -3.61 -18.57
N VAL A 87 0.06 -4.52 -18.80
CA VAL A 87 -1.26 -4.49 -18.16
C VAL A 87 -1.15 -4.80 -16.67
N SER A 88 -0.30 -5.78 -16.31
CA SER A 88 0.00 -6.15 -14.93
C SER A 88 0.50 -4.96 -14.10
N GLY A 89 1.46 -4.20 -14.64
CA GLY A 89 2.04 -3.04 -13.97
C GLY A 89 1.01 -1.94 -13.70
N LEU A 90 0.23 -1.56 -14.72
CA LEU A 90 -0.82 -0.54 -14.57
C LEU A 90 -1.95 -1.01 -13.63
N PHE A 91 -2.36 -2.27 -13.76
CA PHE A 91 -3.39 -2.86 -12.92
C PHE A 91 -2.94 -2.94 -11.45
N SER A 92 -1.70 -3.36 -11.21
CA SER A 92 -1.11 -3.40 -9.87
C SER A 92 -0.97 -2.01 -9.26
N ALA A 93 -0.54 -1.01 -10.02
CA ALA A 93 -0.47 0.37 -9.54
C ALA A 93 -1.85 0.92 -9.11
N THR A 94 -2.90 0.55 -9.85
CA THR A 94 -4.26 1.03 -9.61
C THR A 94 -4.94 0.31 -8.45
N PHE A 95 -4.97 -1.03 -8.50
CA PHE A 95 -5.67 -1.85 -7.51
C PHE A 95 -4.81 -2.26 -6.32
N GLY A 96 -3.49 -2.01 -6.37
CA GLY A 96 -2.59 -2.14 -5.22
C GLY A 96 -2.83 -1.03 -4.19
N ASN A 97 -3.07 0.20 -4.67
CA ASN A 97 -3.34 1.38 -3.82
C ASN A 97 -4.84 1.74 -3.75
N ALA A 98 -5.72 0.79 -4.06
CA ALA A 98 -7.15 1.10 -4.17
C ALA A 98 -7.79 1.41 -2.82
N ILE A 99 -7.33 0.81 -1.72
CA ILE A 99 -7.89 1.09 -0.38
C ILE A 99 -7.51 2.50 0.06
N GLU A 100 -6.25 2.88 -0.13
CA GLU A 100 -5.72 4.21 0.09
C GLU A 100 -6.56 5.23 -0.69
N LEU A 101 -6.78 4.99 -1.99
CA LEU A 101 -7.58 5.88 -2.83
C LEU A 101 -9.04 5.96 -2.37
N ILE A 102 -9.67 4.84 -2.00
CA ILE A 102 -11.06 4.80 -1.51
C ILE A 102 -11.18 5.61 -0.21
N ILE A 103 -10.33 5.34 0.79
CA ILE A 103 -10.35 6.05 2.07
C ILE A 103 -10.06 7.54 1.85
N ALA A 104 -9.09 7.88 1.00
CA ALA A 104 -8.74 9.27 0.72
C ALA A 104 -9.88 10.03 0.04
N VAL A 105 -10.52 9.46 -0.98
CA VAL A 105 -11.66 10.09 -1.66
C VAL A 105 -12.85 10.28 -0.72
N LEU A 106 -13.17 9.27 0.11
CA LEU A 106 -14.24 9.38 1.10
C LEU A 106 -13.93 10.41 2.19
N SER A 107 -12.67 10.49 2.63
CA SER A 107 -12.20 11.49 3.58
C SER A 107 -12.26 12.90 3.00
N LEU A 108 -11.89 13.09 1.72
CA LEU A 108 -12.07 14.37 1.02
C LEU A 108 -13.54 14.76 0.93
N HIS A 109 -14.41 13.80 0.62
CA HIS A 109 -15.84 14.03 0.58
C HIS A 109 -16.41 14.45 1.96
N ALA A 110 -15.85 13.92 3.04
CA ALA A 110 -16.18 14.29 4.41
C ALA A 110 -15.50 15.58 4.91
N GLY A 111 -14.69 16.25 4.07
CA GLY A 111 -13.96 17.48 4.45
C GLY A 111 -12.70 17.24 5.29
N LEU A 112 -12.27 15.99 5.48
CA LEU A 112 -11.10 15.61 6.28
C LEU A 112 -9.80 15.75 5.48
N ILE A 113 -9.53 16.93 4.94
CA ILE A 113 -8.37 17.20 4.07
C ILE A 113 -7.06 16.88 4.79
N GLN A 114 -6.94 17.28 6.06
CA GLN A 114 -5.73 17.04 6.87
C GLN A 114 -5.46 15.56 7.08
N VAL A 115 -6.50 14.75 7.26
CA VAL A 115 -6.36 13.28 7.38
C VAL A 115 -5.83 12.69 6.07
N VAL A 116 -6.32 13.18 4.93
CA VAL A 116 -5.85 12.74 3.60
C VAL A 116 -4.38 13.09 3.40
N GLN A 117 -4.00 14.35 3.66
CA GLN A 117 -2.62 14.80 3.57
C GLN A 117 -1.69 13.98 4.49
N ALA A 118 -2.10 13.81 5.75
CA ALA A 118 -1.34 13.05 6.73
C ALA A 118 -1.19 11.57 6.33
N SER A 119 -2.24 10.94 5.79
CA SER A 119 -2.18 9.54 5.34
C SER A 119 -1.31 9.34 4.10
N ILE A 120 -1.23 10.31 3.18
CA ILE A 120 -0.27 10.29 2.06
C ILE A 120 1.16 10.27 2.60
N ILE A 121 1.48 11.21 3.51
CA ILE A 121 2.80 11.33 4.12
C ILE A 121 3.14 10.06 4.92
N GLY A 122 2.19 9.61 5.73
CA GLY A 122 2.27 8.39 6.53
C GLY A 122 2.57 7.17 5.69
N SER A 123 1.89 7.00 4.55
CA SER A 123 2.12 5.86 3.69
C SER A 123 3.45 5.92 2.95
N ILE A 124 3.92 7.11 2.55
CA ILE A 124 5.27 7.28 1.98
C ILE A 124 6.34 6.89 3.01
N ILE A 125 6.27 7.45 4.22
CA ILE A 125 7.23 7.17 5.30
C ILE A 125 7.12 5.71 5.76
N GLY A 126 5.89 5.20 5.86
CA GLY A 126 5.61 3.82 6.20
C GLY A 126 6.23 2.84 5.21
N ASN A 127 6.11 3.10 3.91
CA ASN A 127 6.70 2.25 2.89
C ASN A 127 8.23 2.31 2.86
N ILE A 128 8.82 3.50 3.07
CA ILE A 128 10.28 3.69 3.00
C ILE A 128 10.98 3.23 4.28
N LEU A 129 10.42 3.51 5.45
CA LEU A 129 11.06 3.22 6.73
C LEU A 129 10.52 1.95 7.38
N LEU A 130 9.19 1.86 7.57
CA LEU A 130 8.60 0.74 8.32
C LEU A 130 8.62 -0.55 7.50
N LEU A 131 8.14 -0.54 6.26
CA LEU A 131 8.06 -1.73 5.40
C LEU A 131 9.45 -2.25 5.05
N VAL A 132 10.34 -1.37 4.53
CA VAL A 132 11.72 -1.75 4.20
C VAL A 132 12.48 -2.14 5.47
N GLY A 133 12.33 -1.38 6.56
CA GLY A 133 12.98 -1.67 7.84
C GLY A 133 12.57 -3.02 8.43
N LEU A 134 11.27 -3.32 8.48
CA LEU A 134 10.77 -4.63 8.92
C LEU A 134 11.26 -5.76 8.01
N SER A 135 11.32 -5.52 6.70
CA SER A 135 11.82 -6.50 5.74
C SER A 135 13.30 -6.81 5.98
N ILE A 136 14.15 -5.79 6.08
CA ILE A 136 15.58 -5.95 6.35
C ILE A 136 15.80 -6.59 7.73
N PHE A 137 15.08 -6.14 8.76
CA PHE A 137 15.20 -6.67 10.10
C PHE A 137 14.84 -8.17 10.14
N ALA A 138 13.65 -8.54 9.63
CA ALA A 138 13.18 -9.92 9.65
C ALA A 138 14.06 -10.86 8.81
N GLY A 139 14.53 -10.41 7.64
CA GLY A 139 15.48 -11.17 6.82
C GLY A 139 16.87 -11.28 7.47
N GLY A 140 17.35 -10.21 8.09
CA GLY A 140 18.62 -10.13 8.80
C GLY A 140 18.70 -10.99 10.06
N LEU A 141 17.56 -11.29 10.70
CA LEU A 141 17.50 -12.28 11.79
C LEU A 141 17.81 -13.70 11.32
N ARG A 142 17.60 -14.01 10.03
CA ARG A 142 17.86 -15.31 9.42
C ARG A 142 19.20 -15.36 8.66
N PHE A 143 19.59 -14.26 8.03
CA PHE A 143 20.78 -14.17 7.20
C PHE A 143 21.71 -13.07 7.73
N LYS A 144 23.00 -13.39 7.91
CA LYS A 144 23.99 -12.42 8.42
C LYS A 144 24.06 -11.15 7.57
N THR A 145 23.99 -11.30 6.25
CA THR A 145 23.96 -10.20 5.28
C THR A 145 23.11 -10.62 4.09
N GLN A 146 22.28 -9.72 3.58
CA GLN A 146 21.50 -9.91 2.35
C GLN A 146 21.98 -8.93 1.29
N ARG A 147 21.93 -9.30 0.02
CA ARG A 147 22.33 -8.43 -1.10
C ARG A 147 21.11 -8.04 -1.92
N PHE A 148 21.18 -6.89 -2.57
CA PHE A 148 20.16 -6.42 -3.51
C PHE A 148 20.84 -5.79 -4.74
N ASN A 149 20.06 -5.54 -5.79
CA ASN A 149 20.56 -4.91 -7.01
C ASN A 149 20.49 -3.38 -6.90
N ASN A 150 21.65 -2.73 -6.90
CA ASN A 150 21.75 -1.26 -6.75
C ASN A 150 21.19 -0.50 -7.95
N GLN A 151 21.18 -1.10 -9.16
CA GLN A 151 20.75 -0.38 -10.37
C GLN A 151 19.25 -0.10 -10.37
N THR A 152 18.43 -1.11 -10.07
CA THR A 152 16.97 -0.98 -10.00
C THR A 152 16.56 -0.02 -8.88
N ILE A 153 17.27 -0.08 -7.75
CA ILE A 153 17.01 0.80 -6.62
C ILE A 153 17.44 2.25 -6.90
N ALA A 154 18.53 2.49 -7.64
CA ALA A 154 18.97 3.84 -7.99
C ALA A 154 17.93 4.64 -8.82
N VAL A 155 17.21 3.97 -9.72
CA VAL A 155 16.10 4.58 -10.48
C VAL A 155 14.98 5.01 -9.52
N SER A 156 14.56 4.11 -8.63
CA SER A 156 13.54 4.40 -7.61
C SER A 156 13.97 5.50 -6.64
N SER A 157 15.22 5.49 -6.20
CA SER A 157 15.82 6.54 -5.37
C SER A 157 15.75 7.92 -6.00
N THR A 158 15.99 8.01 -7.32
CA THR A 158 15.89 9.27 -8.06
C THR A 158 14.43 9.73 -8.17
N MET A 159 13.50 8.81 -8.41
CA MET A 159 12.06 9.12 -8.41
C MET A 159 11.58 9.61 -7.04
N LEU A 160 12.10 9.07 -5.94
CA LEU A 160 11.79 9.53 -4.58
C LEU A 160 12.30 10.97 -4.31
N ILE A 161 13.40 11.39 -4.93
CA ILE A 161 13.83 12.80 -4.87
C ILE A 161 12.82 13.71 -5.59
N ILE A 162 12.25 13.23 -6.72
CA ILE A 162 11.18 13.96 -7.43
C ILE A 162 9.92 14.03 -6.56
N VAL A 163 9.58 12.96 -5.83
CA VAL A 163 8.50 12.97 -4.83
C VAL A 163 8.73 14.06 -3.79
N VAL A 164 9.93 14.12 -3.20
CA VAL A 164 10.28 15.16 -2.23
C VAL A 164 10.08 16.54 -2.82
N ALA A 165 10.60 16.80 -4.03
CA ALA A 165 10.44 18.10 -4.68
C ALA A 165 8.97 18.44 -4.95
N GLY A 166 8.17 17.48 -5.41
CA GLY A 166 6.76 17.65 -5.73
C GLY A 166 5.89 17.97 -4.49
N LEU A 167 6.21 17.40 -3.33
CA LEU A 167 5.49 17.69 -2.08
C LEU A 167 6.02 18.93 -1.36
N ALA A 168 7.35 19.14 -1.39
CA ALA A 168 7.99 20.23 -0.66
C ALA A 168 7.76 21.60 -1.32
N ILE A 169 7.85 21.70 -2.65
CA ILE A 169 7.80 23.01 -3.33
C ILE A 169 6.47 23.74 -3.09
N PRO A 170 5.28 23.12 -3.28
CA PRO A 170 4.02 23.79 -2.97
C PRO A 170 3.87 24.12 -1.48
N SER A 171 4.31 23.22 -0.59
CA SER A 171 4.25 23.42 0.86
C SER A 171 5.09 24.61 1.32
N PHE A 172 6.35 24.73 0.87
CA PHE A 172 7.19 25.88 1.20
C PHE A 172 6.74 27.17 0.51
N TYR A 173 6.16 27.08 -0.69
CA TYR A 173 5.54 28.23 -1.34
C TYR A 173 4.39 28.79 -0.51
N ASP A 174 3.53 27.94 0.06
CA ASP A 174 2.44 28.36 0.95
C ASP A 174 2.97 29.05 2.22
N VAL A 175 4.05 28.52 2.82
CA VAL A 175 4.72 29.15 3.97
C VAL A 175 5.25 30.56 3.63
N LEU A 176 5.83 30.73 2.44
CA LEU A 176 6.40 32.01 2.00
C LEU A 176 5.35 33.00 1.49
N THR A 177 4.22 32.50 0.98
CA THR A 177 3.12 33.30 0.45
C THR A 177 1.77 32.84 1.01
N PRO A 178 1.54 33.00 2.33
CA PRO A 178 0.32 32.51 2.96
C PRO A 178 -0.94 33.13 2.35
N ASN A 179 -2.00 32.34 2.22
CA ASN A 179 -3.29 32.74 1.64
C ASN A 179 -3.24 33.18 0.18
N ASN A 180 -2.20 32.82 -0.57
CA ASN A 180 -2.14 33.12 -1.98
C ASN A 180 -3.10 32.21 -2.76
N PRO A 181 -4.09 32.76 -3.51
CA PRO A 181 -5.05 31.95 -4.27
C PRO A 181 -4.39 31.09 -5.36
N GLN A 182 -3.16 31.41 -5.76
CA GLN A 182 -2.40 30.64 -6.74
C GLN A 182 -1.91 29.27 -6.22
N ILE A 183 -2.00 28.99 -4.92
CA ILE A 183 -1.53 27.71 -4.34
C ILE A 183 -2.25 26.49 -4.94
N SER A 184 -3.55 26.62 -5.24
CA SER A 184 -4.32 25.55 -5.87
C SER A 184 -3.84 25.29 -7.30
N LEU A 185 -3.55 26.36 -8.06
CA LEU A 185 -3.01 26.26 -9.41
C LEU A 185 -1.60 25.64 -9.42
N LEU A 186 -0.74 26.07 -8.49
CA LEU A 186 0.59 25.51 -8.32
C LEU A 186 0.53 24.02 -7.97
N SER A 187 -0.29 23.65 -6.97
CA SER A 187 -0.52 22.25 -6.58
C SER A 187 -0.99 21.40 -7.76
N SER A 188 -1.93 21.93 -8.55
CA SER A 188 -2.44 21.26 -9.75
C SER A 188 -1.35 21.05 -10.81
N ALA A 189 -0.55 22.08 -11.09
CA ALA A 189 0.52 22.00 -12.08
C ALA A 189 1.60 20.99 -11.66
N VAL A 190 1.98 21.01 -10.38
CA VAL A 190 2.96 20.06 -9.84
C VAL A 190 2.41 18.63 -9.87
N ALA A 191 1.14 18.42 -9.52
CA ALA A 191 0.49 17.11 -9.62
C ALA A 191 0.50 16.56 -11.06
N VAL A 192 0.27 17.40 -12.07
CA VAL A 192 0.35 17.00 -13.49
C VAL A 192 1.77 16.58 -13.85
N VAL A 193 2.79 17.33 -13.44
CA VAL A 193 4.20 16.96 -13.68
C VAL A 193 4.53 15.62 -13.01
N MET A 194 4.09 15.41 -11.77
CA MET A 194 4.24 14.15 -11.03
C MET A 194 3.57 12.96 -11.75
N ALA A 195 2.37 13.14 -12.28
CA ALA A 195 1.70 12.10 -13.07
C ALA A 195 2.45 11.79 -14.37
N VAL A 196 2.94 12.81 -15.08
CA VAL A 196 3.69 12.64 -16.33
C VAL A 196 4.97 11.85 -16.09
N ILE A 197 5.74 12.20 -15.04
CA ILE A 197 6.98 11.48 -14.74
C ILE A 197 6.70 10.04 -14.28
N TYR A 198 5.59 9.78 -13.58
CA TYR A 198 5.16 8.42 -13.27
C TYR A 198 4.87 7.59 -14.52
N LEU A 199 4.10 8.14 -15.45
CA LEU A 199 3.79 7.47 -16.72
C LEU A 199 5.07 7.23 -17.55
N ALA A 200 5.98 8.19 -17.58
CA ALA A 200 7.30 8.00 -18.20
C ALA A 200 8.09 6.90 -17.51
N GLY A 201 8.07 6.83 -16.17
CA GLY A 201 8.66 5.76 -15.38
C GLY A 201 8.06 4.38 -15.66
N LEU A 202 6.74 4.32 -15.85
CA LEU A 202 6.03 3.10 -16.23
C LEU A 202 6.43 2.62 -17.63
N VAL A 203 6.55 3.54 -18.59
CA VAL A 203 7.07 3.21 -19.93
C VAL A 203 8.54 2.79 -19.86
N PHE A 204 9.32 3.42 -18.99
CA PHE A 204 10.71 3.08 -18.76
C PHE A 204 10.85 1.63 -18.30
N SER A 205 10.17 1.25 -17.22
CA SER A 205 10.24 -0.09 -16.61
C SER A 205 9.54 -1.17 -17.44
N LEU A 206 8.38 -0.88 -18.05
CA LEU A 206 7.58 -1.90 -18.74
C LEU A 206 7.89 -2.06 -20.23
N ARG A 207 8.68 -1.16 -20.84
CA ARG A 207 8.97 -1.21 -22.28
C ARG A 207 10.43 -1.00 -22.63
N THR A 208 11.04 0.11 -22.20
CA THR A 208 12.36 0.50 -22.74
C THR A 208 13.54 -0.17 -22.04
N HIS A 209 13.43 -0.41 -20.72
CA HIS A 209 14.49 -0.93 -19.88
C HIS A 209 13.98 -2.09 -19.03
N ARG A 210 13.18 -2.96 -19.66
CA ARG A 210 12.58 -4.13 -19.00
C ARG A 210 13.63 -5.01 -18.35
N ASP A 211 14.78 -5.13 -18.99
CA ASP A 211 15.94 -5.92 -18.57
C ASP A 211 16.43 -5.55 -17.16
N LEU A 212 16.25 -4.30 -16.73
CA LEU A 212 16.63 -3.82 -15.38
C LEU A 212 15.64 -4.24 -14.28
N PHE A 213 14.40 -4.58 -14.66
CA PHE A 213 13.30 -4.95 -13.76
C PHE A 213 12.89 -6.43 -13.88
N ASP A 214 13.21 -7.07 -15.01
CA ASP A 214 12.86 -8.47 -15.31
C ASP A 214 13.47 -9.44 -14.30
N ALA A 215 14.66 -9.17 -13.74
CA ALA A 215 15.25 -10.05 -12.71
C ALA A 215 14.37 -10.13 -11.46
N SER A 216 13.87 -9.00 -10.97
CA SER A 216 12.97 -8.96 -9.81
C SER A 216 11.61 -9.58 -10.14
N ASP A 217 11.10 -9.33 -11.35
CA ASP A 217 9.80 -9.83 -11.79
C ASP A 217 9.81 -11.33 -12.12
N GLU A 218 10.90 -11.87 -12.67
CA GLU A 218 11.12 -13.32 -12.80
C GLU A 218 11.22 -13.99 -11.43
N ILE A 219 11.86 -13.35 -10.45
CA ILE A 219 11.95 -13.87 -9.08
C ILE A 219 10.56 -13.87 -8.40
N LYS A 220 9.70 -12.90 -8.70
CA LYS A 220 8.28 -12.87 -8.27
C LYS A 220 7.46 -13.96 -8.98
N ALA A 221 7.56 -14.04 -10.31
CA ALA A 221 6.74 -14.94 -11.15
C ALA A 221 7.14 -16.42 -11.06
N SER A 222 8.45 -16.73 -10.94
CA SER A 222 8.97 -18.11 -10.93
C SER A 222 8.51 -18.94 -9.74
N GLN A 223 8.18 -18.31 -8.61
CA GLN A 223 7.71 -19.02 -7.41
C GLN A 223 6.19 -18.98 -7.22
N GLU A 224 5.49 -18.08 -7.90
CA GLU A 224 4.06 -17.88 -7.68
C GLU A 224 3.30 -18.09 -8.98
N LYS A 225 2.86 -19.33 -9.17
CA LYS A 225 1.87 -19.65 -10.18
C LYS A 225 0.50 -19.18 -9.70
N PRO A 226 -0.36 -18.68 -10.60
CA PRO A 226 -1.73 -18.30 -10.23
C PRO A 226 -2.45 -19.51 -9.63
N THR A 227 -3.03 -19.31 -8.45
CA THR A 227 -3.76 -20.34 -7.70
C THR A 227 -5.25 -20.33 -8.03
N MET A 228 -5.75 -19.27 -8.65
CA MET A 228 -7.15 -19.13 -9.06
C MET A 228 -7.29 -18.59 -10.47
N SER A 229 -8.46 -18.82 -11.09
CA SER A 229 -8.75 -18.29 -12.41
C SER A 229 -8.93 -16.77 -12.36
N ARG A 230 -8.51 -16.08 -13.43
CA ARG A 230 -8.66 -14.63 -13.58
C ARG A 230 -10.08 -14.12 -13.30
N ARG A 231 -11.11 -14.88 -13.73
CA ARG A 231 -12.53 -14.52 -13.48
C ARG A 231 -12.90 -14.56 -12.00
N LEU A 232 -12.42 -15.58 -11.28
CA LEU A 232 -12.65 -15.69 -9.84
C LEU A 232 -11.90 -14.58 -9.08
N ALA A 233 -10.65 -14.31 -9.46
CA ALA A 233 -9.88 -13.23 -8.86
C ALA A 233 -10.55 -11.86 -9.07
N ALA A 234 -11.06 -11.58 -10.29
CA ALA A 234 -11.79 -10.36 -10.59
C ALA A 234 -13.11 -10.23 -9.80
N LEU A 235 -13.84 -11.34 -9.63
CA LEU A 235 -15.06 -11.35 -8.81
C LEU A 235 -14.77 -11.07 -7.33
N ILE A 236 -13.74 -11.72 -6.77
CA ILE A 236 -13.32 -11.49 -5.38
C ILE A 236 -12.85 -10.05 -5.20
N LEU A 237 -12.06 -9.52 -6.14
CA LEU A 237 -11.62 -8.13 -6.11
C LEU A 237 -12.81 -7.17 -6.10
N LEU A 238 -13.78 -7.35 -7.00
CA LEU A 238 -14.98 -6.50 -7.06
C LEU A 238 -15.78 -6.53 -5.75
N ILE A 239 -16.02 -7.71 -5.19
CA ILE A 239 -16.72 -7.86 -3.92
C ILE A 239 -15.94 -7.18 -2.79
N THR A 240 -14.62 -7.34 -2.79
CA THR A 240 -13.75 -6.75 -1.76
C THR A 240 -13.74 -5.24 -1.86
N ILE A 241 -13.72 -4.65 -3.07
CA ILE A 241 -13.88 -3.20 -3.27
C ILE A 241 -15.19 -2.71 -2.65
N ILE A 242 -16.31 -3.38 -2.91
CA ILE A 242 -17.62 -2.98 -2.36
C ILE A 242 -17.60 -2.99 -0.83
N ILE A 243 -17.08 -4.05 -0.22
CA ILE A 243 -17.00 -4.17 1.25
C ILE A 243 -16.04 -3.13 1.82
N VAL A 244 -14.86 -2.92 1.20
CA VAL A 244 -13.91 -1.90 1.62
C VAL A 244 -14.52 -0.51 1.54
N THR A 245 -15.23 -0.17 0.47
CA THR A 245 -15.91 1.14 0.38
C THR A 245 -16.91 1.32 1.52
N PHE A 246 -17.68 0.28 1.84
CA PHE A 246 -18.63 0.32 2.95
C PHE A 246 -17.95 0.49 4.32
N GLU A 247 -16.93 -0.32 4.62
CA GLU A 247 -16.15 -0.20 5.87
C GLU A 247 -15.40 1.12 5.95
N SER A 248 -14.89 1.62 4.82
CA SER A 248 -14.20 2.91 4.76
C SER A 248 -15.14 4.07 5.03
N GLN A 249 -16.41 3.98 4.62
CA GLN A 249 -17.41 4.99 4.94
C GLN A 249 -17.70 5.03 6.45
N ILE A 250 -17.80 3.87 7.11
CA ILE A 250 -17.96 3.76 8.57
C ILE A 250 -16.71 4.31 9.27
N LEU A 251 -15.52 3.92 8.82
CA LEU A 251 -14.25 4.39 9.37
C LEU A 251 -14.18 5.92 9.30
N VAL A 252 -14.34 6.49 8.10
CA VAL A 252 -14.23 7.94 7.87
C VAL A 252 -15.23 8.73 8.73
N GLY A 253 -16.46 8.22 8.87
CA GLY A 253 -17.48 8.85 9.71
C GLY A 253 -17.15 8.88 11.21
N THR A 254 -16.18 8.08 11.68
CA THR A 254 -15.82 7.99 13.10
C THR A 254 -14.44 8.56 13.43
N ILE A 255 -13.68 9.04 12.42
CA ILE A 255 -12.30 9.54 12.62
C ILE A 255 -12.25 10.70 13.62
N GLU A 256 -13.12 11.70 13.48
CA GLU A 256 -13.06 12.90 14.32
C GLU A 256 -13.38 12.59 15.78
N HIS A 257 -14.44 11.83 16.03
CA HIS A 257 -14.84 11.42 17.37
C HIS A 257 -13.85 10.46 18.01
N ALA A 258 -13.29 9.53 17.24
CA ALA A 258 -12.21 8.68 17.71
C ALA A 258 -11.01 9.54 18.13
N ALA A 259 -10.54 10.45 17.27
CA ALA A 259 -9.44 11.37 17.58
C ALA A 259 -9.63 12.08 18.93
N GLN A 260 -10.81 12.66 19.15
CA GLN A 260 -11.15 13.34 20.39
C GLN A 260 -11.19 12.39 21.60
N ALA A 261 -11.75 11.19 21.45
CA ALA A 261 -11.91 10.23 22.54
C ALA A 261 -10.57 9.68 23.07
N ILE A 262 -9.60 9.43 22.18
CA ILE A 262 -8.25 8.97 22.56
C ILE A 262 -7.23 10.10 22.73
N GLY A 263 -7.64 11.35 22.54
CA GLY A 263 -6.77 12.53 22.66
C GLY A 263 -5.66 12.58 21.61
N LEU A 264 -5.91 12.06 20.41
CA LEU A 264 -4.96 12.08 19.30
C LEU A 264 -5.39 13.10 18.25
N SER A 265 -4.42 13.68 17.54
CA SER A 265 -4.71 14.58 16.42
C SER A 265 -5.22 13.79 15.21
N GLN A 266 -6.04 14.44 14.38
CA GLN A 266 -6.47 13.87 13.09
C GLN A 266 -5.26 13.56 12.19
N ILE A 267 -4.21 14.38 12.29
CA ILE A 267 -2.92 14.18 11.60
C ILE A 267 -2.29 12.85 12.05
N PHE A 268 -2.22 12.58 13.36
CA PHE A 268 -1.67 11.31 13.86
C PHE A 268 -2.47 10.10 13.36
N ILE A 269 -3.80 10.19 13.35
CA ILE A 269 -4.65 9.10 12.82
C ILE A 269 -4.36 8.86 11.34
N GLY A 270 -4.31 9.91 10.52
CA GLY A 270 -3.96 9.78 9.10
C GLY A 270 -2.57 9.18 8.90
N LEU A 271 -1.56 9.79 9.54
CA LEU A 271 -0.14 9.49 9.31
C LEU A 271 0.28 8.13 9.85
N ILE A 272 -0.26 7.67 10.97
CA ILE A 272 0.14 6.41 11.59
C ILE A 272 -0.91 5.34 11.40
N VAL A 273 -2.14 5.59 11.82
CA VAL A 273 -3.17 4.54 11.89
C VAL A 273 -3.61 4.15 10.49
N ILE A 274 -4.10 5.10 9.69
CA ILE A 274 -4.61 4.83 8.34
C ILE A 274 -3.48 4.34 7.42
N ALA A 275 -2.31 4.98 7.48
CA ALA A 275 -1.15 4.56 6.69
C ALA A 275 -0.71 3.10 6.96
N ILE A 276 -0.68 2.66 8.21
CA ILE A 276 -0.30 1.27 8.52
C ILE A 276 -1.36 0.29 8.00
N ILE A 277 -2.64 0.58 8.23
CA ILE A 277 -3.75 -0.34 7.88
C ILE A 277 -3.80 -0.58 6.38
N THR A 278 -3.61 0.48 5.60
CA THR A 278 -3.68 0.44 4.15
C THR A 278 -2.49 -0.32 3.55
N ASN A 279 -1.27 -0.07 4.04
CA ASN A 279 -0.05 -0.74 3.57
C ASN A 279 0.20 -2.15 4.19
N ILE A 280 -0.65 -2.65 5.10
CA ILE A 280 -0.37 -3.89 5.86
C ILE A 280 -0.16 -5.13 4.97
N ALA A 281 -0.86 -5.18 3.83
CA ALA A 281 -0.76 -6.26 2.87
C ALA A 281 0.59 -6.29 2.16
N GLU A 282 1.13 -5.10 1.85
CA GLU A 282 2.45 -4.92 1.25
C GLU A 282 3.56 -5.21 2.25
N ILE A 283 3.44 -4.69 3.49
CA ILE A 283 4.35 -4.98 4.60
C ILE A 283 4.47 -6.49 4.79
N SER A 284 3.34 -7.20 4.88
CA SER A 284 3.34 -8.65 5.05
C SER A 284 4.02 -9.37 3.89
N THR A 285 3.82 -8.90 2.65
CA THR A 285 4.38 -9.52 1.45
C THR A 285 5.88 -9.27 1.32
N ALA A 286 6.34 -8.04 1.56
CA ALA A 286 7.75 -7.68 1.55
C ALA A 286 8.54 -8.46 2.60
N VAL A 287 8.04 -8.53 3.85
CA VAL A 287 8.68 -9.32 4.91
C VAL A 287 8.78 -10.81 4.52
N GLN A 288 7.75 -11.37 3.89
CA GLN A 288 7.79 -12.77 3.41
C GLN A 288 8.86 -13.00 2.33
N PHE A 289 9.08 -12.05 1.43
CA PHE A 289 10.15 -12.14 0.42
C PHE A 289 11.53 -12.04 1.07
N SER A 290 11.71 -11.11 2.01
CA SER A 290 12.98 -10.91 2.69
C SER A 290 13.42 -12.15 3.49
N ILE A 291 12.50 -12.79 4.22
CA ILE A 291 12.77 -14.04 4.97
C ILE A 291 13.14 -15.21 4.04
N LYS A 292 12.77 -15.13 2.75
CA LYS A 292 13.15 -16.09 1.70
C LYS A 292 14.44 -15.70 0.96
N ASN A 293 15.22 -14.77 1.53
CA ASN A 293 16.46 -14.24 0.95
C ASN A 293 16.29 -13.46 -0.36
N LYS A 294 15.12 -12.82 -0.54
CA LYS A 294 14.81 -11.99 -1.72
C LYS A 294 14.61 -10.53 -1.29
N LEU A 295 15.72 -9.94 -0.80
CA LEU A 295 15.68 -8.59 -0.24
C LEU A 295 15.43 -7.53 -1.32
N ASP A 296 16.00 -7.72 -2.51
CA ASP A 296 15.75 -6.93 -3.72
C ASP A 296 14.26 -6.70 -3.98
N VAL A 297 13.46 -7.76 -4.02
CA VAL A 297 12.01 -7.71 -4.23
C VAL A 297 11.31 -6.95 -3.09
N SER A 298 11.81 -7.10 -1.86
CA SER A 298 11.20 -6.50 -0.67
C SER A 298 11.41 -4.98 -0.64
N ILE A 299 12.62 -4.53 -0.96
CA ILE A 299 12.96 -3.11 -1.09
C ILE A 299 12.18 -2.50 -2.25
N GLU A 300 12.13 -3.19 -3.39
CA GLU A 300 11.38 -2.71 -4.56
C GLU A 300 9.89 -2.50 -4.26
N ILE A 301 9.25 -3.41 -3.50
CA ILE A 301 7.86 -3.24 -3.05
C ILE A 301 7.71 -1.92 -2.26
N GLY A 302 8.58 -1.67 -1.27
CA GLY A 302 8.52 -0.45 -0.46
C GLY A 302 8.76 0.83 -1.26
N LEU A 303 9.84 0.89 -2.04
CA LEU A 303 10.15 2.08 -2.83
C LEU A 303 9.07 2.35 -3.88
N SER A 304 8.59 1.31 -4.56
CA SER A 304 7.54 1.45 -5.57
C SER A 304 6.22 1.89 -4.96
N GLY A 305 5.85 1.38 -3.77
CA GLY A 305 4.65 1.81 -3.05
C GLY A 305 4.70 3.31 -2.73
N ALA A 306 5.81 3.79 -2.16
CA ALA A 306 5.99 5.22 -1.89
C ALA A 306 5.94 6.09 -3.17
N ILE A 307 6.57 5.63 -4.25
CA ILE A 307 6.53 6.31 -5.57
C ILE A 307 5.11 6.34 -6.13
N GLN A 308 4.35 5.24 -6.06
CA GLN A 308 2.98 5.16 -6.56
C GLN A 308 2.04 6.07 -5.77
N ILE A 309 2.18 6.12 -4.44
CA ILE A 309 1.36 7.01 -3.62
C ILE A 309 1.58 8.46 -4.02
N ALA A 310 2.84 8.89 -4.10
CA ALA A 310 3.14 10.27 -4.43
C ALA A 310 2.92 10.63 -5.91
N LEU A 311 3.38 9.82 -6.85
CA LEU A 311 3.37 10.17 -8.27
C LEU A 311 2.13 9.68 -9.04
N PHE A 312 1.28 8.85 -8.42
CA PHE A 312 0.05 8.35 -9.04
C PHE A 312 -1.20 8.63 -8.20
N VAL A 313 -1.25 8.22 -6.93
CA VAL A 313 -2.44 8.42 -6.09
C VAL A 313 -2.70 9.90 -5.84
N VAL A 314 -1.69 10.68 -5.46
CA VAL A 314 -1.82 12.13 -5.21
C VAL A 314 -2.31 12.89 -6.45
N PRO A 315 -1.76 12.69 -7.67
CA PRO A 315 -2.33 13.32 -8.85
C PRO A 315 -3.79 12.94 -9.13
N ILE A 316 -4.18 11.68 -8.90
CA ILE A 316 -5.58 11.28 -9.02
C ILE A 316 -6.43 12.04 -8.00
N LEU A 317 -6.03 12.11 -6.74
CA LEU A 317 -6.75 12.87 -5.71
C LEU A 317 -6.86 14.36 -6.07
N MET A 318 -5.81 14.94 -6.65
CA MET A 318 -5.85 16.32 -7.13
C MET A 318 -6.88 16.52 -8.25
N LEU A 319 -6.94 15.59 -9.21
CA LEU A 319 -7.96 15.63 -10.27
C LEU A 319 -9.38 15.48 -9.70
N PHE A 320 -9.59 14.54 -8.77
CA PHE A 320 -10.89 14.39 -8.10
C PHE A 320 -11.29 15.66 -7.35
N SER A 321 -10.35 16.27 -6.62
CA SER A 321 -10.59 17.52 -5.90
C SER A 321 -10.99 18.67 -6.81
N GLN A 322 -10.40 18.76 -8.01
CA GLN A 322 -10.79 19.78 -9.00
C GLN A 322 -12.19 19.55 -9.56
N VAL A 323 -12.55 18.30 -9.86
CA VAL A 323 -13.86 17.95 -10.43
C VAL A 323 -14.99 18.11 -9.41
N PHE A 324 -14.75 17.73 -8.15
CA PHE A 324 -15.77 17.72 -7.09
C PHE A 324 -15.65 18.90 -6.12
N HIS A 325 -14.71 19.82 -6.35
CA HIS A 325 -14.46 21.01 -5.54
C HIS A 325 -14.16 20.72 -4.06
N PHE A 326 -13.40 19.66 -3.76
CA PHE A 326 -13.05 19.28 -2.38
C PHE A 326 -11.98 20.17 -1.72
N GLY A 327 -11.33 21.07 -2.46
CA GLY A 327 -10.34 22.00 -1.89
C GLY A 327 -9.01 21.37 -1.48
N PHE A 328 -8.75 20.11 -1.84
CA PHE A 328 -7.44 19.47 -1.63
C PHE A 328 -6.34 20.22 -2.40
N SER A 329 -5.21 20.42 -1.72
CA SER A 329 -3.98 21.02 -2.25
C SER A 329 -2.75 20.27 -1.72
N LEU A 330 -1.61 20.45 -2.37
CA LEU A 330 -0.34 19.81 -1.99
C LEU A 330 0.39 20.59 -0.88
N VAL A 331 -0.37 21.11 0.08
CA VAL A 331 0.15 21.87 1.22
C VAL A 331 0.23 20.96 2.41
N PHE A 332 1.45 20.56 2.76
CA PHE A 332 1.75 19.77 3.94
C PHE A 332 2.46 20.65 4.97
N THR A 333 2.40 20.25 6.23
CA THR A 333 3.14 20.94 7.29
C THR A 333 4.65 20.83 7.05
N PRO A 334 5.46 21.83 7.47
CA PRO A 334 6.92 21.75 7.36
C PRO A 334 7.50 20.51 8.02
N PHE A 335 6.86 20.03 9.10
CA PHE A 335 7.29 18.84 9.82
C PHE A 335 7.01 17.54 9.04
N GLU A 336 5.87 17.42 8.37
CA GLU A 336 5.59 16.32 7.43
C GLU A 336 6.60 16.28 6.29
N ILE A 337 6.89 17.42 5.67
CA ILE A 337 7.88 17.51 4.60
C ILE A 337 9.28 17.12 5.10
N LEU A 338 9.68 17.59 6.28
CA LEU A 338 10.95 17.21 6.89
C LEU A 338 11.03 15.69 7.10
N ALA A 339 9.95 15.07 7.60
CA ALA A 339 9.90 13.64 7.83
C ALA A 339 10.06 12.83 6.53
N VAL A 340 9.42 13.27 5.43
CA VAL A 340 9.61 12.64 4.10
C VAL A 340 11.03 12.84 3.57
N ILE A 341 11.60 14.05 3.70
CA ILE A 341 12.98 14.33 3.29
C ILE A 341 13.95 13.39 4.02
N LEU A 342 13.82 13.28 5.35
CA LEU A 342 14.67 12.40 6.15
C LEU A 342 14.50 10.93 5.74
N ALA A 343 13.27 10.47 5.54
CA ALA A 343 13.01 9.10 5.11
C ALA A 343 13.69 8.78 3.77
N VAL A 344 13.52 9.65 2.77
CA VAL A 344 14.11 9.47 1.44
C VAL A 344 15.64 9.52 1.48
N LEU A 345 16.23 10.44 2.24
CA LEU A 345 17.69 10.54 2.38
C LEU A 345 18.29 9.27 3.01
N ILE A 346 17.67 8.76 4.08
CA ILE A 346 18.17 7.57 4.78
C ILE A 346 18.12 6.34 3.88
N VAL A 347 17.02 6.14 3.14
CA VAL A 347 16.91 4.99 2.23
C VAL A 347 17.87 5.11 1.05
N ASN A 348 18.10 6.32 0.52
CA ASN A 348 19.06 6.54 -0.56
C ASN A 348 20.49 6.27 -0.10
N TYR A 349 20.83 6.64 1.13
CA TYR A 349 22.12 6.31 1.74
C TYR A 349 22.29 4.80 1.91
N LEU A 350 21.29 4.13 2.50
CA LEU A 350 21.31 2.68 2.71
C LEU A 350 21.41 1.87 1.41
N SER A 351 20.85 2.42 0.32
CA SER A 351 20.85 1.79 -1.00
C SER A 351 22.21 1.80 -1.70
N ALA A 352 23.19 2.57 -1.22
CA ALA A 352 24.50 2.72 -1.86
C ALA A 352 25.38 1.46 -1.74
N ASP A 353 25.31 0.76 -0.60
CA ASP A 353 26.27 -0.30 -0.25
C ASP A 353 25.91 -1.69 -0.80
N GLY A 354 24.70 -1.84 -1.37
CA GLY A 354 24.20 -3.07 -2.02
C GLY A 354 24.08 -4.30 -1.14
N ARG A 355 24.22 -4.11 0.17
CA ARG A 355 24.06 -5.15 1.19
C ARG A 355 23.33 -4.56 2.37
N CYS A 356 22.47 -5.37 3.00
CA CYS A 356 21.90 -5.02 4.29
C CYS A 356 22.14 -6.06 5.37
N ASN A 357 22.04 -5.61 6.63
CA ASN A 357 22.05 -6.46 7.82
C ASN A 357 20.90 -6.08 8.79
N TRP A 358 20.66 -6.89 9.82
CA TRP A 358 19.53 -6.68 10.74
C TRP A 358 19.58 -5.34 11.48
N LEU A 359 20.78 -4.80 11.76
CA LEU A 359 20.93 -3.55 12.50
C LEU A 359 20.42 -2.36 11.69
N GLU A 360 20.68 -2.33 10.38
CA GLU A 360 20.14 -1.30 9.49
C GLU A 360 18.61 -1.35 9.43
N GLY A 361 18.02 -2.55 9.42
CA GLY A 361 16.57 -2.72 9.53
C GLY A 361 16.03 -2.13 10.85
N ALA A 362 16.71 -2.40 11.96
CA ALA A 362 16.35 -1.83 13.26
C ALA A 362 16.52 -0.29 13.30
N GLN A 363 17.53 0.26 12.62
CA GLN A 363 17.72 1.71 12.50
C GLN A 363 16.58 2.37 11.73
N LEU A 364 16.14 1.81 10.59
CA LEU A 364 14.98 2.33 9.85
C LEU A 364 13.70 2.32 10.69
N ILE A 365 13.44 1.21 11.39
CA ILE A 365 12.30 1.10 12.30
C ILE A 365 12.39 2.14 13.43
N SER A 366 13.60 2.35 13.97
CA SER A 366 13.82 3.34 15.04
C SER A 366 13.51 4.75 14.56
N VAL A 367 13.92 5.12 13.35
CA VAL A 367 13.59 6.43 12.75
C VAL A 367 12.09 6.57 12.55
N TYR A 368 11.41 5.54 12.05
CA TYR A 368 9.95 5.53 11.95
C TYR A 368 9.27 5.76 13.30
N LEU A 369 9.72 5.07 14.35
CA LEU A 369 9.18 5.23 15.70
C LEU A 369 9.45 6.62 16.28
N ILE A 370 10.63 7.19 16.05
CA ILE A 370 10.94 8.58 16.47
C ILE A 370 9.99 9.57 15.80
N ILE A 371 9.77 9.42 14.48
CA ILE A 371 8.81 10.24 13.73
C ILE A 371 7.40 10.06 14.30
N ALA A 372 6.95 8.82 14.52
CA ALA A 372 5.63 8.52 15.08
C ALA A 372 5.45 9.14 16.47
N ILE A 373 6.43 9.02 17.35
CA ILE A 373 6.41 9.64 18.69
C ILE A 373 6.38 11.17 18.57
N ALA A 374 7.13 11.76 17.64
CA ALA A 374 7.08 13.21 17.45
C ALA A 374 5.68 13.68 17.01
N PHE A 375 5.06 12.99 16.04
CA PHE A 375 3.70 13.29 15.61
C PHE A 375 2.64 13.03 16.68
N PHE A 376 2.88 12.10 17.61
CA PHE A 376 1.99 11.87 18.75
C PHE A 376 1.88 13.12 19.65
N PHE A 377 2.96 13.89 19.78
CA PHE A 377 2.96 15.14 20.56
C PHE A 377 2.53 16.38 19.76
N ILE A 378 2.35 16.26 18.44
CA ILE A 378 1.84 17.35 17.60
C ILE A 378 0.31 17.25 17.63
N ALA A 379 -0.28 18.13 18.46
CA ALA A 379 -1.73 18.27 18.65
C ALA A 379 -2.38 19.03 17.49
#